data_AF-A0A6A3YN56-F1
#
_entry.id   AF-A0A6A3YN56-F1
#
_cell.length_a   1.000
_cell.length_b   1.000
_cell.length_c   1.000
_cell.angle_alpha   90.00
_cell.angle_beta   90.00
_cell.angle_gamma   90.00
#
_symmetry.space_group_name_H-M   'P 1'
#
loop_
_entity.id
_entity.type
_entity.pdbx_description
1 polymer ?
#
loop_
_entity_poly.entity_id
_entity_poly.type
_entity_poly.pdbx_seq_one_letter_code
_entity_poly.pdbx_strand_id
1 'polypeptide(L)'
;MDAVEQAKKERENSWYRNQRVRVSVPRGLCETLGDLLDVPEDSAQPLCAAQVNLFITNFFSRLDNKSPVCVWVAILLQNTDWNDVGQALLSTLTGENMHGNMVTALEVARELESGVAKQELLKVVVENALKLKDTQLCTSNSLGHLWRLVLLHGDDTMLENLANKFKEMSPRLFLKTLYVFAHQLRNDDIPDSRFAVLVSIAALRVEWLQSQIQVLEKPFSWEMPVAEFPATAEVQTFLRGPDAKMTTEGVISFETYGANNYAISYASDWKRSREQVNASFDMVASGKESGAFVTITKTRSWYETNQEKLPKLKKELKDLMDQYGGHIKAGKIDNGP
;
A
#
# COMPACT_ATOMS: atom_id res chain seq x y z
N MET A 1 1.53 42.82 24.01
CA MET A 1 2.11 41.81 23.11
C MET A 1 1.00 40.79 22.89
N ASP A 2 0.48 40.70 21.66
CA ASP A 2 -0.76 39.96 21.38
C ASP A 2 -0.60 38.46 21.63
N ALA A 3 -1.66 37.83 22.15
CA ALA A 3 -1.70 36.39 22.40
C ALA A 3 -1.41 35.56 21.13
N VAL A 4 -1.71 36.12 19.95
CA VAL A 4 -1.41 35.53 18.63
C VAL A 4 0.09 35.57 18.34
N GLU A 5 0.77 36.67 18.66
CA GLU A 5 2.22 36.83 18.51
C GLU A 5 2.98 35.87 19.45
N GLN A 6 2.45 35.67 20.66
CA GLN A 6 3.00 34.75 21.64
C GLN A 6 2.82 33.29 21.24
N ALA A 7 1.64 32.91 20.75
CA ALA A 7 1.39 31.58 20.19
C ALA A 7 2.24 31.27 18.95
N LYS A 8 2.51 32.28 18.11
CA LYS A 8 3.39 32.16 16.94
C LYS A 8 4.84 31.96 17.36
N LYS A 9 5.33 32.74 18.34
CA LYS A 9 6.66 32.55 18.95
C LYS A 9 6.80 31.21 19.67
N GLU A 10 5.76 30.72 20.33
CA GLU A 10 5.78 29.41 20.98
C GLU A 10 5.82 28.27 19.95
N ARG A 11 5.09 28.40 18.83
CA ARG A 11 5.19 27.47 17.69
C ARG A 11 6.55 27.51 17.02
N GLU A 12 7.11 28.69 16.76
CA GLU A 12 8.46 28.83 16.20
C GLU A 12 9.51 28.29 17.17
N ASN A 13 9.42 28.60 18.47
CA ASN A 13 10.34 28.08 19.47
C ASN A 13 10.19 26.56 19.67
N SER A 14 8.99 26.00 19.54
CA SER A 14 8.76 24.56 19.53
C SER A 14 9.38 23.91 18.28
N TRP A 15 9.26 24.56 17.12
CA TRP A 15 9.88 24.13 15.88
C TRP A 15 11.41 24.12 16.01
N TYR A 16 12.01 25.21 16.50
CA TYR A 16 13.47 25.31 16.74
C TYR A 16 13.97 24.39 17.87
N ARG A 17 13.18 24.09 18.91
CA ARG A 17 13.54 23.11 19.95
C ARG A 17 13.55 21.68 19.40
N ASN A 18 12.59 21.32 18.56
CA ASN A 18 12.60 20.02 17.87
C ASN A 18 13.70 19.94 16.80
N GLN A 19 14.17 21.08 16.32
CA GLN A 19 15.32 21.22 15.42
C GLN A 19 16.68 21.32 16.13
N ARG A 20 16.75 21.19 17.46
CA ARG A 20 18.02 20.89 18.15
C ARG A 20 18.48 19.49 17.76
N VAL A 21 19.03 19.44 16.55
CA VAL A 21 19.94 18.47 15.95
C VAL A 21 19.84 17.09 16.57
N ARG A 22 18.89 16.28 16.08
CA ARG A 22 19.17 14.84 16.00
C ARG A 22 20.35 14.69 15.05
N VAL A 23 21.56 14.84 15.57
CA VAL A 23 22.78 14.48 14.84
C VAL A 23 22.62 13.00 14.58
N SER A 24 22.41 12.65 13.31
CA SER A 24 22.39 11.26 12.88
C SER A 24 23.71 10.63 13.30
N VAL A 25 23.64 9.50 13.98
CA VAL A 25 24.83 8.80 14.41
C VAL A 25 25.46 8.15 13.18
N PRO A 26 26.78 8.29 12.95
CA PRO A 26 27.43 7.60 11.85
C PRO A 26 27.22 6.09 11.96
N ARG A 27 26.80 5.46 10.87
CA ARG A 27 26.57 4.01 10.81
C ARG A 27 27.75 3.21 11.37
N GLY A 28 28.97 3.53 10.94
CA GLY A 28 30.19 2.83 11.38
C GLY A 28 30.40 2.90 12.90
N LEU A 29 30.01 3.99 13.56
CA LEU A 29 30.07 4.08 15.02
C LEU A 29 29.07 3.14 15.68
N CYS A 30 27.84 3.04 15.15
CA CYS A 30 26.85 2.09 15.67
C CYS A 30 27.28 0.63 15.46
N GLU A 31 27.87 0.31 14.31
CA GLU A 31 28.39 -1.03 14.03
C GLU A 31 29.52 -1.39 14.99
N THR A 32 30.53 -0.51 15.15
CA THR A 32 31.63 -0.75 16.10
C THR A 32 31.14 -0.90 17.54
N LEU A 33 30.12 -0.15 17.95
CA LEU A 33 29.53 -0.33 19.27
C LEU A 33 28.72 -1.62 19.38
N GLY A 34 28.05 -2.06 18.31
CA GLY A 34 27.41 -3.37 18.24
C GLY A 34 28.43 -4.50 18.44
N ASP A 35 29.52 -4.47 17.68
CA ASP A 35 30.62 -5.44 17.76
C ASP A 35 31.24 -5.48 19.17
N LEU A 36 31.39 -4.31 19.81
CA LEU A 36 31.95 -4.21 21.16
C LEU A 36 31.00 -4.77 22.24
N LEU A 37 29.69 -4.72 22.00
CA LEU A 37 28.67 -5.19 22.92
C LEU A 37 28.27 -6.65 22.68
N ASP A 38 28.66 -7.24 21.55
CA ASP A 38 28.56 -8.68 21.27
C ASP A 38 29.63 -9.46 22.06
N VAL A 39 29.46 -9.49 23.37
CA VAL A 39 30.37 -10.14 24.30
C VAL A 39 29.84 -11.53 24.66
N PRO A 40 30.67 -12.60 24.65
CA PRO A 40 30.26 -13.93 25.07
C PRO A 40 29.71 -13.96 26.50
N GLU A 41 28.73 -14.83 26.77
CA GLU A 41 28.11 -15.01 28.10
C GLU A 41 29.16 -15.30 29.19
N ASP A 42 30.23 -16.02 28.86
CA ASP A 42 31.31 -16.41 29.80
C ASP A 42 32.37 -15.32 30.03
N SER A 43 32.15 -14.10 29.56
CA SER A 43 33.11 -13.01 29.72
C SER A 43 33.20 -12.53 31.17
N ALA A 44 34.39 -12.05 31.56
CA ALA A 44 34.63 -11.50 32.90
C ALA A 44 33.81 -10.22 33.19
N GLN A 45 33.22 -9.60 32.17
CA GLN A 45 32.33 -8.45 32.25
C GLN A 45 31.11 -8.70 31.37
N PRO A 46 30.08 -9.41 31.87
CA PRO A 46 28.90 -9.71 31.08
C PRO A 46 28.18 -8.43 30.69
N LEU A 47 27.62 -8.44 29.48
CA LEU A 47 26.77 -7.37 28.96
C LEU A 47 25.59 -7.15 29.93
N CYS A 48 25.37 -5.90 30.36
CA CYS A 48 24.25 -5.57 31.24
C CYS A 48 23.16 -4.80 30.49
N ALA A 49 21.91 -4.93 30.95
CA ALA A 49 20.76 -4.26 30.34
C ALA A 49 20.91 -2.74 30.23
N ALA A 50 21.66 -2.11 31.16
CA ALA A 50 21.93 -0.67 31.09
C ALA A 50 22.78 -0.28 29.86
N GLN A 51 23.75 -1.09 29.48
CA GLN A 51 24.57 -0.87 28.28
C GLN A 51 23.74 -1.03 27.01
N VAL A 52 22.89 -2.06 26.95
CA VAL A 52 21.98 -2.31 25.83
C VAL A 52 20.96 -1.17 25.69
N ASN A 53 20.34 -0.75 26.78
CA ASN A 53 19.41 0.39 26.79
C ASN A 53 20.07 1.69 26.32
N LEU A 54 21.32 1.93 26.73
CA LEU A 54 22.10 3.08 26.30
C LEU A 54 22.39 3.01 24.79
N PHE A 55 22.79 1.84 24.28
CA PHE A 55 22.98 1.60 22.85
C PHE A 55 21.71 1.88 22.05
N ILE A 56 20.59 1.27 22.43
CA ILE A 56 19.31 1.41 21.74
C ILE A 56 18.87 2.88 21.72
N THR A 57 18.88 3.54 22.89
CA THR A 57 18.30 4.87 23.06
C THR A 57 19.16 5.97 22.44
N ASN A 58 20.49 5.87 22.53
CA ASN A 58 21.38 6.95 22.10
C ASN A 58 22.02 6.74 20.73
N PHE A 59 22.11 5.50 20.26
CA PHE A 59 22.79 5.18 19.01
C PHE A 59 21.79 4.67 17.97
N PHE A 60 21.18 3.51 18.23
CA PHE A 60 20.24 2.89 17.27
C PHE A 60 19.06 3.81 16.93
N SER A 61 18.44 4.43 17.93
CA SER A 61 17.28 5.33 17.73
C SER A 61 17.57 6.51 16.77
N ARG A 62 18.83 6.95 16.74
CA ARG A 62 19.31 8.14 16.02
C ARG A 62 19.89 7.83 14.64
N LEU A 63 19.89 6.57 14.23
CA LEU A 63 20.24 6.19 12.86
C LEU A 63 19.13 6.60 11.88
N ASP A 64 19.52 7.26 10.79
CA ASP A 64 18.63 7.53 9.66
C ASP A 64 18.22 6.23 8.96
N ASN A 65 19.17 5.31 8.80
CA ASN A 65 18.94 3.96 8.28
C ASN A 65 19.35 2.91 9.32
N LYS A 66 18.35 2.25 9.90
CA LYS A 66 18.52 1.25 10.97
C LYS A 66 18.81 -0.16 10.46
N SER A 67 18.52 -0.44 9.19
CA SER A 67 18.58 -1.79 8.61
C SER A 67 19.91 -2.51 8.82
N PRO A 68 21.09 -1.88 8.59
CA PRO A 68 22.36 -2.57 8.77
C PRO A 68 22.69 -2.97 10.21
N VAL A 69 22.04 -2.34 11.20
CA VAL A 69 22.32 -2.54 12.63
C VAL A 69 21.30 -3.45 13.29
N CYS A 70 20.24 -3.87 12.57
CA CYS A 70 19.20 -4.72 13.12
C CYS A 70 19.71 -6.09 13.59
N VAL A 71 20.74 -6.64 12.94
CA VAL A 71 21.39 -7.89 13.36
C VAL A 71 22.01 -7.78 14.75
N TRP A 72 22.71 -6.66 15.03
CA TRP A 72 23.29 -6.42 16.34
C TRP A 72 22.23 -6.23 17.41
N VAL A 73 21.15 -5.50 17.10
CA VAL A 73 20.02 -5.37 18.03
C VAL A 73 19.46 -6.75 18.35
N ALA A 74 19.27 -7.63 17.38
CA ALA A 74 18.76 -8.97 17.61
C ALA A 74 19.69 -9.81 18.50
N ILE A 75 21.01 -9.77 18.26
CA ILE A 75 22.00 -10.46 19.10
C ILE A 75 21.93 -9.96 20.55
N LEU A 76 21.88 -8.64 20.76
CA LEU A 76 21.77 -8.07 22.10
C LEU A 76 20.47 -8.48 22.80
N LEU A 77 19.36 -8.60 22.06
CA LEU A 77 18.07 -9.07 22.60
C LEU A 77 18.05 -10.57 22.92
N GLN A 78 18.87 -11.38 22.25
CA GLN A 78 19.02 -12.81 22.58
C GLN A 78 19.75 -13.00 23.91
N ASN A 79 20.69 -12.10 24.22
CA ASN A 79 21.55 -12.17 25.41
C ASN A 79 21.04 -11.33 26.60
N THR A 80 19.86 -10.71 26.49
CA THR A 80 19.32 -9.82 27.53
C THR A 80 17.82 -10.07 27.76
N ASP A 81 17.37 -9.99 29.02
CA ASP A 81 15.94 -10.12 29.32
C ASP A 81 15.13 -9.00 28.67
N TRP A 82 14.12 -9.38 27.89
CA TRP A 82 13.21 -8.46 27.22
C TRP A 82 12.54 -7.47 28.17
N ASN A 83 12.25 -7.87 29.42
CA ASN A 83 11.63 -7.00 30.40
C ASN A 83 12.50 -5.79 30.76
N ASP A 84 13.83 -5.93 30.65
CA ASP A 84 14.77 -4.87 31.00
C ASP A 84 15.05 -3.90 29.84
N VAL A 85 14.95 -4.38 28.59
CA VAL A 85 15.38 -3.62 27.39
C VAL A 85 14.30 -3.37 26.35
N GLY A 86 13.20 -4.13 26.38
CA GLY A 86 12.16 -4.11 25.35
C GLY A 86 11.51 -2.74 25.20
N GLN A 87 11.22 -2.07 26.31
CA GLN A 87 10.60 -0.76 26.28
C GLN A 87 11.47 0.29 25.58
N ALA A 88 12.79 0.22 25.73
CA ALA A 88 13.69 1.14 25.03
C ALA A 88 13.58 0.96 23.52
N LEU A 89 13.58 -0.30 23.04
CA LEU A 89 13.45 -0.60 21.61
C LEU A 89 12.08 -0.20 21.06
N LEU A 90 10.99 -0.62 21.71
CA LEU A 90 9.63 -0.28 21.30
C LEU A 90 9.44 1.23 21.19
N SER A 91 10.00 2.00 22.13
CA SER A 91 9.95 3.46 22.08
C SER A 91 10.60 4.04 20.82
N THR A 92 11.64 3.39 20.27
CA THR A 92 12.28 3.81 19.01
C THR A 92 11.43 3.53 17.76
N LEU A 93 10.48 2.60 17.87
CA LEU A 93 9.63 2.12 16.78
C LEU A 93 8.23 2.79 16.79
N THR A 94 8.10 3.88 17.56
CA THR A 94 6.88 4.68 17.64
C THR A 94 7.01 5.98 16.82
N GLY A 95 5.89 6.60 16.45
CA GLY A 95 5.85 7.89 15.74
C GLY A 95 5.30 7.82 14.30
N GLU A 96 5.52 8.90 13.55
CA GLU A 96 4.86 9.13 12.25
C GLU A 96 5.42 8.30 11.09
N ASN A 97 6.67 7.83 11.18
CA ASN A 97 7.29 7.01 10.14
C ASN A 97 6.87 5.53 10.25
N MET A 98 5.57 5.27 10.12
CA MET A 98 4.98 3.94 10.29
C MET A 98 5.62 2.89 9.37
N HIS A 99 5.96 3.26 8.13
CA HIS A 99 6.61 2.34 7.19
C HIS A 99 8.03 2.00 7.63
N GLY A 100 8.85 2.99 7.97
CA GLY A 100 10.21 2.75 8.47
C GLY A 100 10.24 1.96 9.78
N ASN A 101 9.29 2.24 10.68
CA ASN A 101 9.13 1.54 11.95
C ASN A 101 8.74 0.07 11.73
N MET A 102 7.77 -0.19 10.85
CA MET A 102 7.38 -1.54 10.43
C MET A 102 8.58 -2.30 9.86
N VAL A 103 9.35 -1.70 8.95
CA VAL A 103 10.51 -2.34 8.32
C VAL A 103 11.58 -2.67 9.36
N THR A 104 11.93 -1.72 10.21
CA THR A 104 12.94 -1.91 11.26
C THR A 104 12.54 -3.02 12.24
N ALA A 105 11.30 -2.99 12.72
CA ALA A 105 10.79 -4.00 13.65
C ALA A 105 10.80 -5.40 13.01
N LEU A 106 10.43 -5.49 11.73
CA LEU A 106 10.42 -6.73 10.97
C LEU A 106 11.82 -7.29 10.75
N GLU A 107 12.81 -6.44 10.46
CA GLU A 107 14.21 -6.85 10.30
C GLU A 107 14.79 -7.39 11.60
N VAL A 108 14.55 -6.73 12.74
CA VAL A 108 14.98 -7.27 14.05
C VAL A 108 14.26 -8.59 14.37
N ALA A 109 12.93 -8.65 14.18
CA ALA A 109 12.15 -9.85 14.45
C ALA A 109 12.54 -11.06 13.58
N ARG A 110 13.07 -10.82 12.37
CA ARG A 110 13.55 -11.86 11.46
C ARG A 110 14.78 -12.57 12.02
N GLU A 111 15.66 -11.84 12.69
CA GLU A 111 16.91 -12.37 13.24
C GLU A 111 16.71 -13.04 14.61
N LEU A 112 15.54 -12.88 15.24
CA LEU A 112 15.19 -13.59 16.47
C LEU A 112 14.62 -14.98 16.15
N GLU A 113 15.06 -16.01 16.87
CA GLU A 113 14.53 -17.36 16.69
C GLU A 113 13.08 -17.47 17.20
N SER A 114 12.84 -17.13 18.46
CA SER A 114 11.54 -17.20 19.13
C SER A 114 11.49 -16.28 20.37
N GLY A 115 10.41 -16.36 21.16
CA GLY A 115 10.30 -15.67 22.45
C GLY A 115 9.51 -14.36 22.43
N VAL A 116 9.40 -13.74 23.62
CA VAL A 116 8.56 -12.56 23.88
C VAL A 116 8.98 -11.36 23.00
N ALA A 117 10.29 -11.14 22.85
CA ALA A 117 10.82 -10.06 22.01
C ALA A 117 10.32 -10.15 20.56
N LYS A 118 10.35 -11.35 19.97
CA LYS A 118 9.85 -11.58 18.60
C LYS A 118 8.35 -11.32 18.52
N GLN A 119 7.56 -11.77 19.49
CA GLN A 119 6.11 -11.54 19.50
C GLN A 119 5.76 -10.06 19.61
N GLU A 120 6.37 -9.33 20.54
CA GLU A 120 6.12 -7.90 20.71
C GLU A 120 6.55 -7.08 19.48
N LEU A 121 7.66 -7.45 18.83
CA LEU A 121 8.06 -6.83 17.57
C LEU A 121 7.09 -7.14 16.43
N LEU A 122 6.57 -8.37 16.34
CA LEU A 122 5.55 -8.71 15.34
C LEU A 122 4.23 -7.96 15.56
N LYS A 123 3.85 -7.67 16.81
CA LYS A 123 2.70 -6.78 17.10
C LYS A 123 2.95 -5.39 16.53
N VAL A 124 4.11 -4.80 16.78
CA VAL A 124 4.49 -3.48 16.22
C VAL A 124 4.46 -3.51 14.70
N VAL A 125 4.97 -4.57 14.08
CA VAL A 125 4.95 -4.76 12.63
C VAL A 125 3.51 -4.73 12.10
N VAL A 126 2.62 -5.54 12.68
CA VAL A 126 1.22 -5.63 12.25
C VAL A 126 0.50 -4.30 12.49
N GLU A 127 0.62 -3.71 13.69
CA GLU A 127 0.00 -2.42 14.01
C GLU A 127 0.39 -1.30 13.05
N ASN A 128 1.67 -1.22 12.67
CA ASN A 128 2.13 -0.24 11.70
C ASN A 128 1.61 -0.58 10.29
N ALA A 129 1.63 -1.85 9.89
CA ALA A 129 1.11 -2.30 8.59
C ALA A 129 -0.38 -1.93 8.42
N LEU A 130 -1.19 -2.10 9.47
CA LEU A 130 -2.62 -1.76 9.46
C LEU A 130 -2.89 -0.28 9.24
N LYS A 131 -1.96 0.59 9.68
CA LYS A 131 -2.07 2.05 9.54
C LYS A 131 -1.54 2.57 8.19
N LEU A 132 -0.83 1.74 7.43
CA LEU A 132 -0.33 2.14 6.10
C LEU A 132 -1.47 2.26 5.10
N LYS A 133 -1.29 3.17 4.13
CA LYS A 133 -2.13 3.19 2.93
C LYS A 133 -1.99 1.88 2.17
N ASP A 134 -3.09 1.37 1.64
CA ASP A 134 -3.16 0.11 0.87
C ASP A 134 -2.09 0.01 -0.22
N THR A 135 -1.92 1.09 -1.00
CA THR A 135 -0.93 1.15 -2.07
C THR A 135 0.50 1.07 -1.54
N GLN A 136 0.79 1.69 -0.39
CA GLN A 136 2.10 1.66 0.24
C GLN A 136 2.41 0.27 0.81
N LEU A 137 1.43 -0.38 1.45
CA LEU A 137 1.58 -1.74 1.97
C LEU A 137 1.81 -2.75 0.85
N CYS A 138 0.96 -2.76 -0.18
CA CYS A 138 1.05 -3.71 -1.30
C CYS A 138 2.28 -3.52 -2.17
N THR A 139 2.90 -2.35 -2.19
CA THR A 139 4.13 -2.09 -2.95
C THR A 139 5.40 -2.24 -2.11
N SER A 140 5.28 -2.39 -0.78
CA SER A 140 6.42 -2.53 0.12
C SER A 140 7.33 -3.71 -0.28
N ASN A 141 8.65 -3.50 -0.22
CA ASN A 141 9.63 -4.56 -0.46
C ASN A 141 9.66 -5.59 0.67
N SER A 142 9.22 -5.19 1.87
CA SER A 142 9.16 -6.06 3.04
C SER A 142 7.87 -6.89 3.11
N LEU A 143 6.97 -6.80 2.11
CA LEU A 143 5.70 -7.52 2.09
C LEU A 143 5.87 -9.04 2.22
N GLY A 144 6.92 -9.59 1.59
CA GLY A 144 7.25 -11.01 1.69
C GLY A 144 7.61 -11.45 3.09
N HIS A 145 8.55 -10.72 3.70
CA HIS A 145 8.97 -10.97 5.07
C HIS A 145 7.83 -10.76 6.08
N LEU A 146 6.97 -9.76 5.86
CA LEU A 146 5.79 -9.51 6.69
C LEU A 146 4.89 -10.75 6.72
N TRP A 147 4.46 -11.22 5.55
CA TRP A 147 3.60 -12.40 5.48
C TRP A 147 4.29 -13.65 6.01
N ARG A 148 5.55 -13.90 5.63
CA ARG A 148 6.31 -15.05 6.12
C ARG A 148 6.36 -15.09 7.65
N LEU A 149 6.78 -14.00 8.29
CA LEU A 149 6.95 -14.00 9.74
C LEU A 149 5.62 -14.09 10.48
N VAL A 150 4.56 -13.42 10.01
CA VAL A 150 3.24 -13.52 10.65
C VAL A 150 2.64 -14.92 10.51
N LEU A 151 2.78 -15.56 9.34
CA LEU A 151 2.30 -16.92 9.13
C LEU A 151 3.05 -17.95 9.97
N LEU A 152 4.38 -17.84 10.08
CA LEU A 152 5.19 -18.82 10.80
C LEU A 152 5.28 -18.58 12.30
N HIS A 153 5.20 -17.32 12.74
CA HIS A 153 5.50 -16.95 14.13
C HIS A 153 4.48 -16.01 14.77
N GLY A 154 3.60 -15.36 14.00
CA GLY A 154 2.58 -14.49 14.58
C GLY A 154 1.54 -15.28 15.37
N ASP A 155 0.92 -14.66 16.36
CA ASP A 155 -0.29 -15.21 16.98
C ASP A 155 -1.50 -15.10 16.03
N ASP A 156 -2.59 -15.80 16.38
CA ASP A 156 -3.76 -15.87 15.51
C ASP A 156 -4.45 -14.51 15.36
N THR A 157 -4.39 -13.65 16.38
CA THR A 157 -4.94 -12.28 16.34
C THR A 157 -4.18 -11.42 15.33
N MET A 158 -2.85 -11.50 15.32
CA MET A 158 -1.99 -10.81 14.36
C MET A 158 -2.27 -11.24 12.93
N LEU A 159 -2.39 -12.55 12.70
CA LEU A 159 -2.69 -13.11 11.39
C LEU A 159 -4.09 -12.68 10.92
N GLU A 160 -5.10 -12.76 11.79
CA GLU A 160 -6.46 -12.36 11.47
C GLU A 160 -6.56 -10.87 11.12
N ASN A 161 -5.95 -9.99 11.92
CA ASN A 161 -5.95 -8.56 11.67
C ASN A 161 -5.29 -8.21 10.32
N LEU A 162 -4.13 -8.82 10.04
CA LEU A 162 -3.46 -8.63 8.75
C LEU A 162 -4.31 -9.16 7.61
N ALA A 163 -4.91 -10.35 7.75
CA ALA A 163 -5.80 -10.92 6.75
C ALA A 163 -6.99 -10.01 6.44
N ASN A 164 -7.65 -9.49 7.48
CA ASN A 164 -8.81 -8.62 7.35
C ASN A 164 -8.45 -7.32 6.63
N LYS A 165 -7.29 -6.71 6.93
CA LYS A 165 -6.78 -5.55 6.19
C LYS A 165 -6.67 -5.79 4.69
N PHE A 166 -6.23 -6.99 4.29
CA PHE A 166 -6.17 -7.37 2.88
C PHE A 166 -7.56 -7.70 2.32
N LYS A 167 -8.45 -8.36 3.06
CA LYS A 167 -9.81 -8.66 2.60
C LYS A 167 -10.64 -7.40 2.33
N GLU A 168 -10.42 -6.34 3.11
CA GLU A 168 -11.06 -5.03 2.93
C GLU A 168 -10.44 -4.19 1.81
N MET A 169 -9.22 -4.54 1.38
CA MET A 169 -8.49 -3.80 0.35
C MET A 169 -9.01 -4.15 -1.05
N SER A 170 -8.92 -3.19 -1.97
CA SER A 170 -9.27 -3.43 -3.37
C SER A 170 -8.38 -4.54 -3.98
N PRO A 171 -8.98 -5.65 -4.50
CA PRO A 171 -8.22 -6.76 -5.08
C PRO A 171 -7.37 -6.37 -6.29
N ARG A 172 -7.60 -5.19 -6.87
CA ARG A 172 -6.76 -4.61 -7.93
C ARG A 172 -5.29 -4.49 -7.54
N LEU A 173 -5.00 -4.37 -6.24
CA LEU A 173 -3.66 -4.14 -5.69
C LEU A 173 -2.87 -5.43 -5.41
N PHE A 174 -3.51 -6.61 -5.47
CA PHE A 174 -2.90 -7.85 -4.97
C PHE A 174 -1.85 -8.50 -5.88
N LEU A 175 -1.52 -7.92 -7.04
CA LEU A 175 -0.59 -8.54 -7.97
C LEU A 175 0.75 -8.91 -7.30
N LYS A 176 1.35 -7.98 -6.56
CA LYS A 176 2.60 -8.24 -5.81
C LYS A 176 2.38 -9.19 -4.63
N THR A 177 1.26 -9.08 -3.93
CA THR A 177 0.88 -9.97 -2.82
C THR A 177 0.80 -11.42 -3.27
N LEU A 178 0.14 -11.69 -4.40
CA LEU A 178 -0.02 -13.05 -4.92
C LEU A 178 1.28 -13.60 -5.50
N TYR A 179 2.11 -12.72 -6.09
CA TYR A 179 3.47 -13.11 -6.45
C TYR A 179 4.27 -13.57 -5.23
N VAL A 180 4.20 -12.84 -4.10
CA VAL A 180 4.82 -13.23 -2.83
C VAL A 180 4.32 -14.60 -2.38
N PHE A 181 3.00 -14.81 -2.34
CA PHE A 181 2.42 -16.08 -1.89
C PHE A 181 2.89 -17.25 -2.78
N ALA A 182 2.92 -17.03 -4.09
CA ALA A 182 3.25 -18.09 -5.03
C ALA A 182 4.74 -18.44 -5.14
N HIS A 183 5.63 -17.49 -4.88
CA HIS A 183 7.06 -17.67 -5.16
C HIS A 183 7.92 -17.60 -3.91
N GLN A 184 7.60 -16.69 -2.97
CA GLN A 184 8.42 -16.49 -1.78
C GLN A 184 8.01 -17.41 -0.64
N LEU A 185 6.72 -17.76 -0.55
CA LEU A 185 6.20 -18.60 0.52
C LEU A 185 6.04 -20.08 0.13
N ARG A 186 6.34 -20.45 -1.12
CA ARG A 186 6.05 -21.78 -1.68
C ARG A 186 6.68 -22.93 -0.92
N ASN A 187 7.89 -22.73 -0.39
CA ASN A 187 8.69 -23.76 0.25
C ASN A 187 8.71 -23.61 1.78
N ASP A 188 7.93 -22.69 2.33
CA ASP A 188 7.84 -22.50 3.77
C ASP A 188 6.82 -23.53 4.32
N ASP A 189 7.15 -24.18 5.45
CA ASP A 189 6.29 -25.16 6.14
C ASP A 189 5.12 -24.47 6.87
N ILE A 190 4.25 -23.80 6.10
CA ILE A 190 3.10 -23.06 6.63
C ILE A 190 1.98 -24.05 6.99
N PRO A 191 1.44 -24.00 8.22
CA PRO A 191 0.30 -24.85 8.60
C PRO A 191 -0.90 -24.66 7.67
N ASP A 192 -1.59 -25.73 7.31
CA ASP A 192 -2.74 -25.70 6.39
C ASP A 192 -3.82 -24.69 6.80
N SER A 193 -4.09 -24.58 8.11
CA SER A 193 -5.04 -23.61 8.67
C SER A 193 -4.65 -22.16 8.39
N ARG A 194 -3.34 -21.87 8.40
CA ARG A 194 -2.80 -20.54 8.08
C ARG A 194 -2.65 -20.33 6.58
N PHE A 195 -2.34 -21.39 5.82
CA PHE A 195 -2.33 -21.35 4.36
C PHE A 195 -3.72 -20.99 3.78
N ALA A 196 -4.80 -21.45 4.41
CA ALA A 196 -6.17 -21.09 4.04
C ALA A 196 -6.42 -19.57 4.00
N VAL A 197 -5.69 -18.78 4.80
CA VAL A 197 -5.74 -17.31 4.75
C VAL A 197 -5.26 -16.79 3.38
N LEU A 198 -4.17 -17.34 2.85
CA LEU A 198 -3.63 -16.96 1.53
C LEU A 198 -4.61 -17.32 0.42
N VAL A 199 -5.22 -18.50 0.52
CA VAL A 199 -6.28 -18.95 -0.40
C VAL A 199 -7.47 -17.98 -0.38
N SER A 200 -7.88 -17.51 0.80
CA SER A 200 -9.01 -16.57 0.93
C SER A 200 -8.74 -15.23 0.24
N ILE A 201 -7.50 -14.71 0.32
CA ILE A 201 -7.09 -13.47 -0.36
C ILE A 201 -6.98 -13.70 -1.88
N ALA A 202 -6.45 -14.86 -2.30
CA ALA A 202 -6.40 -15.23 -3.71
C ALA A 202 -7.80 -15.35 -4.33
N ALA A 203 -8.78 -15.89 -3.58
CA ALA A 203 -10.17 -15.99 -4.02
C ALA A 203 -10.78 -14.62 -4.36
N LEU A 204 -10.52 -13.59 -3.54
CA LEU A 204 -10.98 -12.22 -3.82
C LEU A 204 -10.40 -11.66 -5.14
N ARG A 205 -9.13 -11.96 -5.43
CA ARG A 205 -8.53 -11.58 -6.72
C ARG A 205 -9.15 -12.34 -7.87
N VAL A 206 -9.41 -13.64 -7.71
CA VAL A 206 -10.05 -14.48 -8.74
C VAL A 206 -11.43 -13.92 -9.09
N GLU A 207 -12.26 -13.62 -8.09
CA GLU A 207 -13.60 -13.04 -8.30
C GLU A 207 -13.50 -11.67 -9.00
N TRP A 208 -12.56 -10.83 -8.57
CA TRP A 208 -12.31 -9.55 -9.24
C TRP A 208 -11.88 -9.76 -10.69
N LEU A 209 -10.94 -10.65 -10.99
CA LEU A 209 -10.49 -10.94 -12.35
C LEU A 209 -11.62 -11.45 -13.24
N GLN A 210 -12.45 -12.36 -12.72
CA GLN A 210 -13.64 -12.85 -13.43
C GLN A 210 -14.58 -11.71 -13.79
N SER A 211 -14.85 -10.79 -12.85
CA SER A 211 -15.69 -9.61 -13.11
C SER A 211 -15.10 -8.71 -14.20
N GLN A 212 -13.78 -8.48 -14.19
CA GLN A 212 -13.12 -7.65 -15.19
C GLN A 212 -13.13 -8.32 -16.56
N ILE A 213 -12.81 -9.61 -16.63
CA ILE A 213 -12.80 -10.38 -17.88
C ILE A 213 -14.20 -10.39 -18.50
N GLN A 214 -15.25 -10.65 -17.71
CA GLN A 214 -16.62 -10.66 -18.20
C GLN A 214 -17.03 -9.33 -18.85
N VAL A 215 -16.60 -8.19 -18.28
CA VAL A 215 -16.86 -6.86 -18.85
C VAL A 215 -16.08 -6.68 -20.16
N LEU A 216 -14.83 -7.11 -20.19
CA LEU A 216 -13.93 -6.90 -21.34
C LEU A 216 -14.14 -7.90 -22.47
N GLU A 217 -14.77 -9.05 -22.24
CA GLU A 217 -15.14 -10.00 -23.29
C GLU A 217 -16.33 -9.53 -24.12
N LYS A 218 -17.11 -8.57 -23.62
CA LYS A 218 -18.21 -8.01 -24.38
C LYS A 218 -17.66 -7.32 -25.64
N PRO A 219 -18.30 -7.52 -26.81
CA PRO A 219 -17.97 -6.77 -28.01
C PRO A 219 -18.02 -5.27 -27.76
N PHE A 220 -17.25 -4.51 -28.53
CA PHE A 220 -17.23 -3.07 -28.44
C PHE A 220 -18.65 -2.47 -28.46
N SER A 221 -18.92 -1.65 -27.45
CA SER A 221 -20.07 -0.75 -27.37
C SER A 221 -19.56 0.66 -27.14
N TRP A 222 -20.32 1.65 -27.61
CA TRP A 222 -20.09 3.05 -27.27
C TRP A 222 -20.57 3.39 -25.84
N GLU A 223 -21.25 2.46 -25.15
CA GLU A 223 -21.63 2.65 -23.76
C GLU A 223 -20.40 2.65 -22.84
N MET A 224 -20.30 3.66 -21.98
CA MET A 224 -19.34 3.73 -20.88
C MET A 224 -20.13 3.75 -19.56
N PRO A 225 -20.66 2.61 -19.07
CA PRO A 225 -21.72 2.58 -18.06
C PRO A 225 -21.36 3.22 -16.72
N VAL A 226 -20.06 3.25 -16.40
CA VAL A 226 -19.50 3.83 -15.19
C VAL A 226 -18.74 5.14 -15.45
N ALA A 227 -18.96 5.78 -16.61
CA ALA A 227 -18.42 7.09 -16.90
C ALA A 227 -18.95 8.13 -15.91
N GLU A 228 -18.04 8.96 -15.40
CA GLU A 228 -18.37 10.12 -14.58
C GLU A 228 -17.97 11.39 -15.32
N PHE A 229 -18.86 12.39 -15.36
CA PHE A 229 -18.59 13.69 -15.98
C PHE A 229 -19.18 14.80 -15.11
N PRO A 230 -18.36 15.47 -14.28
CA PRO A 230 -18.84 16.34 -13.20
C PRO A 230 -19.45 17.66 -13.67
N ALA A 231 -19.17 18.10 -14.91
CA ALA A 231 -19.59 19.41 -15.37
C ALA A 231 -21.03 19.46 -15.89
N THR A 232 -21.58 18.35 -16.42
CA THR A 232 -22.89 18.34 -17.10
C THR A 232 -23.53 16.95 -17.07
N ALA A 233 -24.71 16.83 -16.45
CA ALA A 233 -25.39 15.54 -16.27
C ALA A 233 -25.83 14.90 -17.60
N GLU A 234 -26.16 15.73 -18.59
CA GLU A 234 -26.55 15.34 -19.94
C GLU A 234 -25.36 14.71 -20.68
N VAL A 235 -24.17 15.30 -20.56
CA VAL A 235 -22.93 14.74 -21.13
C VAL A 235 -22.60 13.42 -20.44
N GLN A 236 -22.75 13.32 -19.12
CA GLN A 236 -22.57 12.06 -18.40
C GLN A 236 -23.57 10.99 -18.88
N THR A 237 -24.83 11.37 -19.08
CA THR A 237 -25.88 10.46 -19.56
C THR A 237 -25.58 9.98 -20.97
N PHE A 238 -25.16 10.88 -21.87
CA PHE A 238 -24.66 10.52 -23.19
C PHE A 238 -23.49 9.55 -23.12
N LEU A 239 -22.49 9.81 -22.26
CA LEU A 239 -21.31 8.95 -22.12
C LEU A 239 -21.71 7.53 -21.73
N ARG A 240 -22.72 7.38 -20.86
CA ARG A 240 -23.28 6.09 -20.45
C ARG A 240 -24.19 5.44 -21.49
N GLY A 241 -24.74 6.21 -22.42
CA GLY A 241 -25.63 5.73 -23.48
C GLY A 241 -24.91 5.11 -24.69
N PRO A 242 -25.65 4.58 -25.68
CA PRO A 242 -25.10 3.87 -26.83
C PRO A 242 -24.64 4.77 -27.98
N ASP A 243 -24.92 6.08 -27.92
CA ASP A 243 -24.60 6.99 -29.01
C ASP A 243 -23.11 7.30 -29.06
N ALA A 244 -22.53 7.33 -30.27
CA ALA A 244 -21.12 7.61 -30.47
C ALA A 244 -20.77 9.10 -30.38
N LYS A 245 -21.75 9.98 -30.62
CA LYS A 245 -21.57 11.43 -30.72
C LYS A 245 -22.76 12.18 -30.14
N MET A 246 -22.49 13.33 -29.52
CA MET A 246 -23.50 14.33 -29.17
C MET A 246 -22.99 15.73 -29.51
N THR A 247 -23.92 16.68 -29.69
CA THR A 247 -23.61 18.11 -29.68
C THR A 247 -24.09 18.71 -28.36
N THR A 248 -23.45 19.79 -27.93
CA THR A 248 -23.87 20.55 -26.75
C THR A 248 -24.94 21.62 -27.06
N GLU A 249 -25.50 21.61 -28.27
CA GLU A 249 -26.56 22.55 -28.67
C GLU A 249 -27.78 22.39 -27.76
N GLY A 250 -28.25 23.50 -27.17
CA GLY A 250 -29.36 23.47 -26.21
C GLY A 250 -29.01 22.86 -24.84
N VAL A 251 -27.78 22.39 -24.64
CA VAL A 251 -27.27 21.84 -23.37
C VAL A 251 -26.33 22.82 -22.69
N ILE A 252 -25.41 23.42 -23.46
CA ILE A 252 -24.45 24.41 -22.99
C ILE A 252 -24.49 25.62 -23.91
N SER A 253 -24.69 26.80 -23.34
CA SER A 253 -24.58 28.07 -24.05
C SER A 253 -23.17 28.62 -23.89
N PHE A 254 -22.51 28.93 -25.01
CA PHE A 254 -21.17 29.50 -25.01
C PHE A 254 -21.22 30.99 -25.36
N GLU A 255 -20.44 31.79 -24.63
CA GLU A 255 -20.06 33.14 -25.08
C GLU A 255 -19.05 33.06 -26.24
N THR A 256 -18.71 34.19 -26.85
CA THR A 256 -17.75 34.28 -27.97
C THR A 256 -16.43 33.56 -27.62
N TYR A 257 -15.97 32.64 -28.49
CA TYR A 257 -14.82 31.74 -28.28
C TYR A 257 -14.93 30.71 -27.13
N GLY A 258 -16.03 30.70 -26.38
CA GLY A 258 -16.24 29.80 -25.24
C GLY A 258 -16.21 28.32 -25.61
N ALA A 259 -16.78 27.95 -26.77
CA ALA A 259 -16.82 26.57 -27.24
C ALA A 259 -15.41 26.03 -27.56
N ASN A 260 -14.54 26.86 -28.14
CA ASN A 260 -13.16 26.49 -28.46
C ASN A 260 -12.32 26.31 -27.18
N ASN A 261 -12.43 27.26 -26.25
CA ASN A 261 -11.75 27.15 -24.95
C ASN A 261 -12.21 25.93 -24.15
N TYR A 262 -13.52 25.62 -24.21
CA TYR A 262 -14.08 24.42 -23.61
C TYR A 262 -13.42 23.16 -24.20
N ALA A 263 -13.48 22.98 -25.53
CA ALA A 263 -12.91 21.82 -26.21
C ALA A 263 -11.39 21.65 -25.96
N ILE A 264 -10.62 22.73 -26.07
CA ILE A 264 -9.16 22.72 -25.82
C ILE A 264 -8.85 22.32 -24.38
N SER A 265 -9.64 22.78 -23.40
CA SER A 265 -9.38 22.44 -22.01
C SER A 265 -9.47 20.93 -21.78
N TYR A 266 -10.43 20.24 -22.42
CA TYR A 266 -10.61 18.79 -22.34
C TYR A 266 -9.61 17.98 -23.17
N ALA A 267 -8.88 18.61 -24.09
CA ALA A 267 -7.77 18.00 -24.81
C ALA A 267 -6.47 17.93 -23.99
N SER A 268 -6.36 18.67 -22.88
CA SER A 268 -5.17 18.65 -22.01
C SER A 268 -5.09 17.37 -21.16
N ASP A 269 -3.91 16.74 -21.08
CA ASP A 269 -3.70 15.49 -20.32
C ASP A 269 -4.12 15.59 -18.85
N TRP A 270 -3.94 16.76 -18.25
CA TRP A 270 -4.36 17.09 -16.89
C TRP A 270 -5.88 16.96 -16.70
N LYS A 271 -6.68 17.59 -17.56
CA LYS A 271 -8.15 17.50 -17.47
C LYS A 271 -8.65 16.15 -17.95
N ARG A 272 -8.00 15.56 -18.95
CA ARG A 272 -8.35 14.24 -19.47
C ARG A 272 -8.25 13.17 -18.38
N SER A 273 -7.16 13.17 -17.60
CA SER A 273 -6.97 12.22 -16.50
C SER A 273 -7.89 12.44 -15.28
N ARG A 274 -8.38 13.67 -15.07
CA ARG A 274 -9.22 14.03 -13.91
C ARG A 274 -10.72 14.00 -14.20
N GLU A 275 -11.12 14.31 -15.42
CA GLU A 275 -12.53 14.52 -15.80
C GLU A 275 -13.06 13.44 -16.77
N GLN A 276 -12.21 12.59 -17.36
CA GLN A 276 -12.64 11.40 -18.13
C GLN A 276 -12.52 10.12 -17.28
N VAL A 277 -13.14 10.12 -16.11
CA VAL A 277 -13.12 8.94 -15.21
C VAL A 277 -13.95 7.83 -15.84
N ASN A 278 -13.29 6.72 -16.16
CA ASN A 278 -13.87 5.58 -16.88
C ASN A 278 -14.56 5.95 -18.22
N ALA A 279 -14.12 7.04 -18.84
CA ALA A 279 -14.64 7.52 -20.12
C ALA A 279 -13.50 7.79 -21.09
N SER A 280 -13.80 7.84 -22.38
CA SER A 280 -12.83 8.25 -23.40
C SER A 280 -13.54 8.92 -24.55
N PHE A 281 -13.27 10.21 -24.74
CA PHE A 281 -13.91 11.01 -25.78
C PHE A 281 -13.03 12.19 -26.18
N ASP A 282 -13.27 12.69 -27.39
CA ASP A 282 -12.69 13.91 -27.93
C ASP A 282 -13.76 14.98 -28.04
N MET A 283 -13.35 16.24 -28.02
CA MET A 283 -14.22 17.41 -28.16
C MET A 283 -13.72 18.29 -29.30
N VAL A 284 -14.64 18.72 -30.17
CA VAL A 284 -14.33 19.64 -31.27
C VAL A 284 -15.36 20.77 -31.26
N ALA A 285 -14.86 22.00 -31.19
CA ALA A 285 -15.71 23.20 -31.27
C ALA A 285 -16.16 23.46 -32.71
N SER A 286 -17.38 23.97 -32.85
CA SER A 286 -18.00 24.32 -34.13
C SER A 286 -19.00 25.47 -33.96
N GLY A 287 -19.48 26.03 -35.07
CA GLY A 287 -20.38 27.18 -35.06
C GLY A 287 -19.67 28.54 -34.88
N LYS A 288 -20.44 29.63 -34.94
CA LYS A 288 -19.97 31.00 -34.78
C LYS A 288 -20.91 31.78 -33.86
N GLU A 289 -20.34 32.72 -33.11
CA GLU A 289 -21.07 33.67 -32.26
C GLU A 289 -22.11 32.96 -31.36
N SER A 290 -23.38 33.35 -31.43
CA SER A 290 -24.47 32.80 -30.62
C SER A 290 -24.87 31.35 -30.95
N GLY A 291 -24.34 30.80 -32.04
CA GLY A 291 -24.56 29.40 -32.47
C GLY A 291 -23.34 28.51 -32.26
N ALA A 292 -22.40 28.88 -31.40
CA ALA A 292 -21.23 28.05 -31.10
C ALA A 292 -21.62 26.84 -30.25
N PHE A 293 -21.07 25.66 -30.58
CA PHE A 293 -21.30 24.41 -29.86
C PHE A 293 -20.06 23.53 -29.87
N VAL A 294 -20.07 22.48 -29.05
CA VAL A 294 -19.03 21.45 -29.02
C VAL A 294 -19.63 20.13 -29.43
N THR A 295 -18.97 19.44 -30.35
CA THR A 295 -19.26 18.03 -30.65
C THR A 295 -18.39 17.16 -29.77
N ILE A 296 -19.02 16.32 -28.97
CA ILE A 296 -18.36 15.33 -28.13
C ILE A 296 -18.42 13.99 -28.87
N THR A 297 -17.28 13.41 -29.20
CA THR A 297 -17.17 12.13 -29.90
C THR A 297 -16.50 11.12 -29.00
N LYS A 298 -17.18 10.04 -28.66
CA LYS A 298 -16.57 8.93 -27.92
C LYS A 298 -15.45 8.31 -28.75
N THR A 299 -14.42 7.84 -28.08
CA THR A 299 -13.29 7.17 -28.72
C THR A 299 -13.19 5.73 -28.28
N ARG A 300 -12.56 4.90 -29.12
CA ARG A 300 -12.30 3.49 -28.82
C ARG A 300 -11.16 3.28 -27.84
N SER A 301 -10.40 4.33 -27.50
CA SER A 301 -9.17 4.22 -26.72
C SER A 301 -9.37 3.51 -25.37
N TRP A 302 -10.49 3.73 -24.67
CA TRP A 302 -10.81 2.95 -23.47
C TRP A 302 -10.98 1.47 -23.76
N TYR A 303 -11.75 1.10 -24.79
CA TYR A 303 -11.96 -0.29 -25.16
C TYR A 303 -10.66 -0.94 -25.65
N GLU A 304 -9.93 -0.31 -26.56
CA GLU A 304 -8.67 -0.82 -27.12
C GLU A 304 -7.62 -1.04 -26.03
N THR A 305 -7.42 -0.05 -25.16
CA THR A 305 -6.49 -0.16 -24.01
C THR A 305 -6.86 -1.31 -23.09
N ASN A 306 -8.15 -1.57 -22.89
CA ASN A 306 -8.59 -2.67 -22.04
C ASN A 306 -8.58 -4.02 -22.78
N GLN A 307 -8.81 -4.07 -24.09
CA GLN A 307 -8.63 -5.26 -24.91
C GLN A 307 -7.18 -5.73 -24.91
N GLU A 308 -6.21 -4.81 -24.96
CA GLU A 308 -4.78 -5.15 -24.83
C GLU A 308 -4.45 -5.80 -23.47
N LYS A 309 -5.19 -5.45 -22.42
CA LYS A 309 -5.02 -6.01 -21.07
C LYS A 309 -5.72 -7.36 -20.91
N LEU A 310 -6.76 -7.65 -21.69
CA LEU A 310 -7.60 -8.84 -21.53
C LEU A 310 -6.81 -10.16 -21.58
N PRO A 311 -5.87 -10.39 -22.51
CA PRO A 311 -5.05 -11.60 -22.50
C PRO A 311 -4.23 -11.77 -21.21
N LYS A 312 -3.72 -10.67 -20.65
CA LYS A 312 -2.94 -10.69 -19.39
C LYS A 312 -3.82 -11.06 -18.20
N LEU A 313 -5.03 -10.49 -18.12
CA LEU A 313 -5.99 -10.82 -17.06
C LEU A 313 -6.46 -12.29 -17.14
N LYS A 314 -6.73 -12.79 -18.34
CA LYS A 314 -7.08 -14.20 -18.57
C LYS A 314 -5.96 -15.15 -18.16
N LYS A 315 -4.71 -14.80 -18.51
CA LYS A 315 -3.54 -15.56 -18.10
C LYS A 315 -3.40 -15.57 -16.58
N GLU A 316 -3.49 -14.39 -15.93
CA GLU A 316 -3.41 -14.29 -14.46
C GLU A 316 -4.50 -15.13 -13.79
N LEU A 317 -5.75 -15.07 -14.28
CA LEU A 317 -6.84 -15.89 -13.74
C LEU A 317 -6.54 -17.38 -13.87
N LYS A 318 -6.03 -17.82 -15.02
CA LYS A 318 -5.64 -19.22 -15.23
C LYS A 318 -4.54 -19.63 -14.25
N ASP A 319 -3.47 -18.84 -14.15
CA ASP A 319 -2.32 -19.14 -13.27
C ASP A 319 -2.79 -19.25 -11.79
N LEU A 320 -3.68 -18.36 -11.34
CA LEU A 320 -4.24 -18.42 -9.99
C LEU A 320 -5.18 -19.62 -9.78
N MET A 321 -5.97 -20.00 -10.78
CA MET A 321 -6.85 -21.16 -10.70
C MET A 321 -6.06 -22.47 -10.73
N ASP A 322 -4.97 -22.55 -11.49
CA ASP A 322 -4.06 -23.69 -11.51
C ASP A 322 -3.38 -23.86 -10.14
N GLN A 323 -3.04 -22.75 -9.48
CA GLN A 323 -2.37 -22.76 -8.18
C GLN A 323 -3.30 -22.98 -6.98
N TYR A 324 -4.44 -22.28 -6.93
CA TYR A 324 -5.32 -22.25 -5.74
C TYR A 324 -6.70 -22.84 -6.00
N GLY A 325 -7.07 -23.15 -7.24
CA GLY A 325 -8.44 -23.49 -7.63
C GLY A 325 -9.01 -24.72 -6.92
N GLY A 326 -8.19 -25.71 -6.58
CA GLY A 326 -8.60 -26.85 -5.76
C GLY A 326 -9.06 -26.43 -4.37
N HIS A 327 -8.26 -25.60 -3.69
CA HIS A 327 -8.55 -25.09 -2.35
C HIS A 327 -9.71 -24.09 -2.34
N ILE A 328 -9.80 -23.22 -3.36
CA ILE A 328 -10.91 -22.25 -3.49
C ILE A 328 -12.25 -22.97 -3.65
N LYS A 329 -12.28 -24.06 -4.44
CA LYS A 329 -13.51 -24.85 -4.63
C LYS A 329 -13.91 -25.60 -3.36
N ALA A 330 -12.95 -26.20 -2.66
CA ALA A 330 -13.21 -26.89 -1.39
C ALA A 330 -13.79 -25.94 -0.33
N GLY A 331 -13.20 -24.74 -0.16
CA GLY A 331 -13.70 -23.74 0.80
C GLY A 331 -15.07 -23.13 0.45
N LYS A 332 -15.54 -23.27 -0.81
CA LYS A 332 -16.92 -22.91 -1.20
C LYS A 332 -17.93 -24.03 -0.94
N ILE A 333 -17.49 -25.29 -0.79
CA ILE A 333 -18.36 -26.43 -0.50
C ILE A 333 -18.68 -26.52 1.00
N ASP A 334 -17.75 -26.11 1.88
CA ASP A 334 -17.96 -26.11 3.34
C ASP A 334 -18.85 -24.94 3.84
N ASN A 335 -19.34 -24.08 2.95
CA ASN A 335 -20.28 -23.00 3.28
C ASN A 335 -21.70 -23.28 2.74
N GLY A 336 -22.28 -24.42 3.12
CA GLY A 336 -23.73 -24.59 3.02
C GLY A 336 -24.26 -25.91 3.62
N PRO A 337 -25.54 -25.96 4.05
CA PRO A 337 -26.53 -24.87 4.19
C PRO A 337 -26.45 -24.13 5.53
#